data_AF-A0A7Y4SH75-F1
#
_entry.id   AF-A0A7Y4SH75-F1
#
_cell.length_a   1.000
_cell.length_b   1.000
_cell.length_c   1.000
_cell.angle_alpha   90.00
_cell.angle_beta   90.00
_cell.angle_gamma   90.00
#
_symmetry.space_group_name_H-M   'P 1'
#
loop_
_entity.id
_entity.type
_entity.pdbx_description
1 polymer ?
#
loop_
_entity_poly.entity_id
_entity_poly.type
_entity_poly.pdbx_seq_one_letter_code
_entity_poly.pdbx_strand_id
1 'polypeptide(L)'
;SNLIDLVDEITRRNPLKFDQSAQHPFYSYKIKRFLTDIALGMMPATMWTGELDATGGYLVVKEDGDILAYHIYNRNFFENYLLNNTKLDTASSSRHEFGTIYSEAGEQFFKLNLQIRFKQ
;
A
#
# COMPACT_ATOMS: atom_id res chain seq x y z
N SER A 1 2.17 8.04 -8.34
CA SER A 1 3.33 7.19 -8.73
C SER A 1 2.98 5.73 -8.54
N ASN A 2 3.36 4.82 -9.45
CA ASN A 2 3.05 3.40 -9.31
C ASN A 2 3.81 2.80 -8.12
N LEU A 3 3.19 1.86 -7.40
CA LEU A 3 3.82 1.27 -6.23
C LEU A 3 5.05 0.43 -6.59
N ILE A 4 5.04 -0.28 -7.72
CA ILE A 4 6.22 -1.03 -8.18
C ILE A 4 7.45 -0.14 -8.38
N ASP A 5 7.30 0.99 -9.09
CA ASP A 5 8.40 1.92 -9.35
C ASP A 5 8.96 2.51 -8.03
N LEU A 6 8.08 2.79 -7.07
CA LEU A 6 8.47 3.28 -5.75
C LEU A 6 9.19 2.21 -4.93
N VAL A 7 8.75 0.96 -5.00
CA VAL A 7 9.40 -0.19 -4.34
C VAL A 7 10.80 -0.39 -4.90
N ASP A 8 10.97 -0.30 -6.21
CA ASP A 8 12.28 -0.42 -6.86
C ASP A 8 13.21 0.71 -6.41
N GLU A 9 12.68 1.94 -6.33
CA GLU A 9 13.45 3.10 -5.89
C GLU A 9 13.88 3.02 -4.42
N ILE A 10 13.00 2.60 -3.50
CA ILE A 10 13.38 2.42 -2.09
C ILE A 10 14.31 1.21 -1.91
N THR A 11 14.19 0.19 -2.75
CA THR A 11 15.11 -0.96 -2.74
C THR A 11 16.52 -0.53 -3.13
N ARG A 12 16.64 0.33 -4.15
CA ARG A 12 17.91 0.92 -4.60
C ARG A 12 18.50 1.88 -3.58
N ARG A 13 17.69 2.77 -3.00
CA ARG A 13 18.15 3.75 -2.00
C ARG A 13 18.47 3.12 -0.65
N ASN A 14 17.83 2.01 -0.32
CA ASN A 14 17.92 1.33 0.98
C ASN A 14 17.88 2.31 2.17
N PRO A 15 16.83 3.14 2.33
CA PRO A 15 16.79 4.20 3.33
C PRO A 15 16.90 3.69 4.77
N LEU A 16 16.48 2.44 5.03
CA LEU A 16 16.57 1.80 6.34
C LEU A 16 17.93 1.15 6.60
N LYS A 17 18.86 1.19 5.63
CA LYS A 17 20.18 0.55 5.70
C LYS A 17 20.09 -0.93 6.09
N PHE A 18 19.08 -1.62 5.57
CA PHE A 18 18.88 -3.05 5.81
C PHE A 18 20.01 -3.86 5.17
N ASP A 19 20.40 -4.98 5.78
CA ASP A 19 21.44 -5.84 5.25
C ASP A 19 20.99 -6.54 3.95
N GLN A 20 21.72 -6.29 2.86
CA GLN A 20 21.45 -6.86 1.54
C GLN A 20 22.43 -8.00 1.18
N SER A 21 23.28 -8.45 2.11
CA SER A 21 24.27 -9.51 1.90
C SER A 21 23.68 -10.79 1.31
N ALA A 22 22.50 -11.18 1.79
CA ALA A 22 21.75 -12.35 1.35
C ALA A 22 20.76 -12.07 0.20
N GLN A 23 20.80 -10.87 -0.40
CA GLN A 23 19.92 -10.44 -1.51
C GLN A 23 18.42 -10.63 -1.23
N HIS A 24 18.01 -10.54 0.04
CA HIS A 24 16.61 -10.64 0.41
C HIS A 24 15.81 -9.46 -0.16
N PRO A 25 14.66 -9.70 -0.83
CA PRO A 25 13.81 -8.65 -1.40
C PRO A 25 12.97 -7.97 -0.30
N PHE A 26 13.63 -7.42 0.72
CA PHE A 26 13.04 -6.93 1.96
C PHE A 26 11.89 -5.94 1.72
N TYR A 27 12.15 -4.88 0.95
CA TYR A 27 11.17 -3.83 0.69
C TYR A 27 9.95 -4.35 -0.08
N SER A 28 10.18 -5.13 -1.15
CA SER A 28 9.07 -5.71 -1.93
C SER A 28 8.22 -6.65 -1.07
N TYR A 29 8.86 -7.50 -0.25
CA TYR A 29 8.15 -8.37 0.69
C TYR A 29 7.28 -7.58 1.69
N LYS A 30 7.84 -6.54 2.31
CA LYS A 30 7.12 -5.74 3.30
C LYS A 30 5.95 -4.97 2.68
N ILE A 31 6.13 -4.39 1.50
CA ILE A 31 5.07 -3.66 0.81
C ILE A 31 3.97 -4.61 0.31
N LYS A 32 4.33 -5.77 -0.27
CA LYS A 32 3.34 -6.79 -0.66
C LYS A 32 2.50 -7.23 0.53
N ARG A 33 3.15 -7.53 1.67
CA ARG A 33 2.45 -7.93 2.89
C ARG A 33 1.51 -6.84 3.38
N PHE A 34 1.96 -5.58 3.40
CA PHE A 34 1.15 -4.44 3.80
C PHE A 34 -0.10 -4.27 2.91
N LEU A 35 0.06 -4.35 1.59
CA LEU A 35 -1.06 -4.28 0.64
C LEU A 35 -2.05 -5.43 0.84
N THR A 36 -1.56 -6.63 1.12
CA THR A 36 -2.40 -7.79 1.44
C THR A 36 -3.18 -7.59 2.73
N ASP A 37 -2.54 -7.11 3.80
CA ASP A 37 -3.23 -6.87 5.07
C ASP A 37 -4.33 -5.80 4.89
N ILE A 38 -4.07 -4.72 4.13
CA ILE A 38 -5.09 -3.73 3.76
C ILE A 38 -6.26 -4.37 3.00
N ALA A 39 -5.94 -5.16 1.96
CA ALA A 39 -6.96 -5.79 1.13
C ALA A 39 -7.82 -6.81 1.88
N LEU A 40 -7.32 -7.36 2.99
CA LEU A 40 -7.96 -8.43 3.77
C LEU A 40 -8.50 -7.98 5.14
N GLY A 41 -8.53 -6.68 5.44
CA GLY A 41 -9.25 -6.16 6.61
C GLY A 41 -8.50 -5.13 7.47
N MET A 42 -7.25 -4.79 7.18
CA MET A 42 -6.56 -3.71 7.89
C MET A 42 -7.21 -2.36 7.56
N MET A 43 -7.71 -1.68 8.60
CA MET A 43 -8.38 -0.38 8.48
C MET A 43 -7.55 0.75 9.10
N PRO A 44 -7.54 1.95 8.50
CA PRO A 44 -6.89 3.12 9.10
C PRO A 44 -7.47 3.46 10.47
N ALA A 45 -6.63 3.97 11.37
CA ALA A 45 -7.01 4.35 12.74
C ALA A 45 -7.54 3.22 13.64
N THR A 46 -7.48 1.96 13.18
CA THR A 46 -7.81 0.77 13.97
C THR A 46 -6.54 -0.02 14.26
N MET A 47 -6.42 -0.60 15.46
CA MET A 47 -5.31 -1.48 15.80
C MET A 47 -5.38 -2.75 14.93
N TRP A 48 -4.33 -3.03 14.18
CA TRP A 48 -4.24 -4.23 13.38
C TRP A 48 -3.79 -5.43 14.22
N THR A 49 -4.65 -6.42 14.39
CA THR A 49 -4.37 -7.64 15.16
C THR A 49 -3.71 -8.73 14.31
N GLY A 50 -3.74 -8.60 12.98
CA GLY A 50 -3.29 -9.65 12.04
C GLY A 50 -4.35 -10.70 11.74
N GLU A 51 -5.54 -10.59 12.33
CA GLU A 51 -6.68 -11.44 12.01
C GLU A 51 -7.29 -11.01 10.69
N LEU A 52 -7.34 -11.95 9.74
CA LEU A 52 -7.93 -11.72 8.43
C LEU A 52 -9.45 -11.83 8.55
N ASP A 53 -10.10 -10.70 8.78
CA ASP A 53 -11.55 -10.63 8.80
C ASP A 53 -12.07 -10.32 7.39
N ALA A 54 -12.25 -11.38 6.60
CA ALA A 54 -12.80 -11.27 5.24
C ALA A 54 -14.33 -11.02 5.23
N THR A 55 -14.95 -10.64 6.36
CA THR A 55 -16.39 -10.28 6.41
C THR A 55 -16.74 -9.10 5.51
N GLY A 56 -15.76 -8.28 5.11
CA GLY A 56 -15.91 -7.21 4.13
C GLY A 56 -15.74 -7.62 2.65
N GLY A 57 -15.50 -8.89 2.35
CA GLY A 57 -15.57 -9.49 1.00
C GLY A 57 -15.01 -8.59 -0.13
N TYR A 58 -13.69 -8.40 -0.18
CA TYR A 58 -13.06 -7.57 -1.22
C TYR A 58 -13.07 -8.27 -2.59
N LEU A 59 -14.17 -8.17 -3.34
CA LEU A 59 -14.30 -8.74 -4.69
C LEU A 59 -13.60 -7.83 -5.73
N VAL A 60 -12.31 -8.06 -5.98
CA VAL A 60 -11.63 -7.42 -7.11
C VAL A 60 -11.94 -8.21 -8.37
N VAL A 61 -12.71 -7.62 -9.28
CA VAL A 61 -12.92 -8.14 -10.62
C VAL A 61 -11.94 -7.44 -11.53
N LYS A 62 -11.08 -8.22 -12.18
CA LYS A 62 -10.22 -7.71 -13.24
C LYS A 62 -11.07 -7.26 -14.43
N GLU A 63 -10.49 -6.50 -15.36
CA GLU A 63 -11.18 -6.07 -16.58
C GLU A 63 -11.66 -7.25 -17.45
N ASP A 64 -10.98 -8.39 -17.37
CA ASP A 64 -11.33 -9.64 -18.06
C ASP A 64 -12.47 -10.44 -17.38
N GLY A 65 -13.00 -9.96 -16.26
CA GLY A 65 -14.05 -10.61 -15.51
C GLY A 65 -13.57 -11.62 -14.46
N ASP A 66 -12.26 -11.86 -14.33
CA ASP A 66 -11.70 -12.75 -13.31
C ASP A 66 -11.86 -12.17 -11.90
N ILE A 67 -12.33 -12.98 -10.97
CA ILE A 67 -12.45 -12.62 -9.55
C ILE A 67 -11.16 -12.97 -8.81
N LEU A 68 -10.42 -11.95 -8.38
CA LEU A 68 -9.14 -12.10 -7.67
C LEU A 68 -9.31 -12.71 -6.26
N ALA A 69 -10.42 -12.40 -5.60
CA ALA A 69 -10.68 -12.76 -4.20
C ALA A 69 -10.95 -14.25 -3.98
N TYR A 70 -11.42 -14.96 -5.01
CA TYR A 70 -11.72 -16.39 -4.95
C TYR A 70 -10.44 -17.24 -4.83
N HIS A 71 -9.27 -16.64 -5.09
CA HIS A 71 -7.98 -17.33 -5.19
C HIS A 71 -6.97 -16.92 -4.12
N ILE A 72 -7.37 -16.73 -2.85
CA ILE A 72 -6.38 -16.68 -1.72
C ILE A 72 -5.46 -17.92 -1.75
N TYR A 73 -5.89 -19.02 -2.39
CA TYR A 73 -5.08 -20.19 -2.75
C TYR A 73 -3.76 -19.87 -3.49
N ASN A 74 -3.67 -18.79 -4.27
CA ASN A 74 -2.42 -18.33 -4.89
C ASN A 74 -2.02 -16.95 -4.36
N ARG A 75 -1.57 -16.94 -3.10
CA ARG A 75 -1.08 -15.75 -2.40
C ARG A 75 -0.01 -14.98 -3.18
N ASN A 76 0.91 -15.68 -3.85
CA ASN A 76 1.96 -15.03 -4.63
C ASN A 76 1.37 -14.23 -5.80
N PHE A 77 0.40 -14.79 -6.51
CA PHE A 77 -0.29 -14.08 -7.59
C PHE A 77 -1.04 -12.87 -7.05
N PHE A 78 -1.78 -13.02 -5.94
CA PHE A 78 -2.52 -11.93 -5.30
C PHE A 78 -1.60 -10.78 -4.87
N GLU A 79 -0.52 -11.07 -4.16
CA GLU A 79 0.47 -10.08 -3.72
C GLU A 79 1.12 -9.35 -4.91
N ASN A 80 1.50 -10.09 -5.97
CA ASN A 80 2.05 -9.52 -7.18
C ASN A 80 1.03 -8.65 -7.92
N TYR A 81 -0.22 -9.08 -7.99
CA TYR A 81 -1.30 -8.33 -8.61
C TYR A 81 -1.51 -6.99 -7.88
N LEU A 82 -1.61 -7.00 -6.56
CA LEU A 82 -1.78 -5.77 -5.78
C LEU A 82 -0.62 -4.79 -6.05
N LEU A 83 0.63 -5.25 -5.95
CA LEU A 83 1.79 -4.39 -6.20
C LEU A 83 1.81 -3.81 -7.63
N ASN A 84 1.52 -4.64 -8.62
CA ASN A 84 1.55 -4.25 -10.03
C ASN A 84 0.39 -3.36 -10.45
N ASN A 85 -0.75 -3.43 -9.76
CA ASN A 85 -1.97 -2.73 -10.16
C ASN A 85 -2.34 -1.59 -9.22
N THR A 86 -1.50 -1.25 -8.25
CA THR A 86 -1.74 -0.12 -7.34
C THR A 86 -0.74 1.03 -7.53
N LYS A 87 -1.16 2.22 -7.11
CA LYS A 87 -0.38 3.46 -7.13
C LYS A 87 -0.63 4.27 -5.87
N LEU A 88 0.36 5.07 -5.49
CA LEU A 88 0.16 6.15 -4.52
C LEU A 88 -0.43 7.37 -5.24
N ASP A 89 -1.51 7.87 -4.67
CA ASP A 89 -2.25 9.04 -5.10
C ASP A 89 -2.35 10.06 -3.96
N THR A 90 -2.52 11.33 -4.31
CA THR A 90 -2.66 12.41 -3.34
C THR A 90 -4.13 12.71 -3.12
N ALA A 91 -4.53 12.89 -1.86
CA ALA A 91 -5.87 13.40 -1.59
C ALA A 91 -6.02 14.84 -2.13
N SER A 92 -7.27 15.28 -2.35
CA SER A 92 -7.54 16.66 -2.76
C SER A 92 -6.99 17.67 -1.75
N SER A 93 -6.22 18.64 -2.23
CA SER A 93 -5.68 19.74 -1.43
C SER A 93 -6.77 20.65 -0.86
N SER A 94 -7.92 20.79 -1.54
CA SER A 94 -9.03 21.62 -1.07
C SER A 94 -9.96 20.90 -0.09
N ARG A 95 -10.28 19.62 -0.35
CA ARG A 95 -11.20 18.85 0.50
C ARG A 95 -10.53 18.24 1.72
N HIS A 96 -9.26 17.86 1.59
CA HIS A 96 -8.54 17.11 2.61
C HIS A 96 -7.23 17.77 3.02
N GLU A 97 -7.00 19.03 2.60
CA GLU A 97 -5.85 19.85 2.98
C GLU A 97 -4.49 19.19 2.70
N PHE A 98 -4.44 18.24 1.75
CA PHE A 98 -3.20 17.57 1.35
C PHE A 98 -2.15 18.61 0.92
N GLY A 99 -0.96 18.50 1.50
CA GLY A 99 0.17 19.40 1.21
C GLY A 99 0.04 20.79 1.82
N THR A 100 -0.98 21.05 2.64
CA THR A 100 -1.15 22.35 3.31
C THR A 100 -0.23 22.43 4.51
N ILE A 101 0.53 23.53 4.60
CA ILE A 101 1.37 23.85 5.76
C ILE A 101 0.48 24.44 6.85
N TYR A 102 0.60 23.94 8.07
CA TYR A 102 -0.07 24.47 9.26
C TYR A 102 0.93 24.62 10.41
N SER A 103 0.63 25.53 11.33
CA SER A 103 1.46 25.77 12.52
C SER A 103 0.79 25.24 13.77
N GLU A 104 1.54 24.48 14.56
CA GLU A 104 1.11 23.93 15.84
C GLU A 104 2.26 24.05 16.84
N ALA A 105 2.01 24.61 18.02
CA ALA A 105 3.03 24.84 19.06
C ALA A 105 4.30 25.61 18.59
N GLY A 106 4.20 26.45 17.56
CA GLY A 106 5.33 27.21 17.01
C GLY A 106 6.16 26.44 15.97
N GLU A 107 5.82 25.19 15.68
CA GLU A 107 6.45 24.38 14.64
C GLU A 107 5.56 24.35 13.38
N GLN A 108 6.19 24.18 12.21
CA GLN A 108 5.47 24.04 10.94
C GLN A 108 5.36 22.56 10.55
N PHE A 109 4.15 22.15 10.24
CA PHE A 109 3.80 20.81 9.78
C PHE A 109 3.11 20.89 8.43
N PHE A 110 3.02 19.76 7.73
CA PHE A 110 2.24 19.67 6.50
C PHE A 110 1.49 18.33 6.44
N LYS A 111 0.25 18.37 5.95
CA LYS A 111 -0.60 17.18 5.88
C LYS A 111 -0.20 16.28 4.71
N LEU A 112 0.22 15.06 5.03
CA LEU A 112 0.54 14.00 4.07
C LEU A 112 -0.44 12.83 4.18
N ASN A 113 -1.63 13.03 3.65
CA ASN A 113 -2.65 12.00 3.47
C ASN A 113 -2.52 11.36 2.08
N LEU A 114 -1.64 10.36 1.99
CA LEU A 114 -1.46 9.53 0.80
C LEU A 114 -2.55 8.45 0.72
N GLN A 115 -3.02 8.18 -0.49
CA GLN A 115 -4.02 7.15 -0.77
C GLN A 115 -3.42 6.07 -1.64
N ILE A 116 -3.76 4.81 -1.37
CA ILE A 116 -3.44 3.69 -2.24
C ILE A 116 -4.67 3.43 -3.10
N ARG A 117 -4.49 3.46 -4.43
CA ARG A 117 -5.57 3.25 -5.39
C ARG A 117 -5.14 2.26 -6.46
N PHE A 118 -6.11 1.59 -7.07
CA PHE A 118 -5.85 0.84 -8.29
C PHE A 118 -5.49 1.79 -9.44
N LYS A 119 -4.67 1.30 -10.35
CA LYS A 119 -4.44 1.92 -11.65
C LYS A 119 -5.79 1.91 -12.41
N GLN A 120 -6.01 2.97 -13.17
CA GLN A 120 -7.08 3.03 -14.17
C GLN A 120 -6.51 2.58 -15.50
#